data_AF-T1C029-F1
#
_entry.id   AF-T1C029-F1
#
_cell.length_a   1.000
_cell.length_b   1.000
_cell.length_c   1.000
_cell.angle_alpha   90.00
_cell.angle_beta   90.00
_cell.angle_gamma   90.00
#
_symmetry.space_group_name_H-M   'P 1'
#
loop_
_entity.id
_entity.type
_entity.pdbx_description
1 polymer ?
#
loop_
_entity_poly.entity_id
_entity_poly.type
_entity_poly.pdbx_seq_one_letter_code
_entity_poly.pdbx_strand_id
1 'polypeptide(L)'
;KTRLSKARNQYFSFIGEEGITYIKEYLEERRKRGEELIYEFPLLQFDVRGTKKNDFMRTTLVTRDIREAITTAGLKMRPYVLRA
;
A
#
# COMPACT_ATOMS: atom_id res chain seq x y z
N LYS A 1 5.46 -17.49 -9.29
CA LYS A 1 5.67 -16.07 -9.66
C LYS A 1 6.88 -15.54 -8.89
N THR A 2 7.93 -15.13 -9.57
CA THR A 2 9.21 -14.70 -8.97
C THR A 2 9.00 -13.37 -8.22
N ARG A 3 8.98 -13.43 -6.88
CA ARG A 3 8.81 -12.29 -5.95
C ARG A 3 10.12 -11.48 -5.79
N LEU A 4 10.84 -11.23 -6.87
CA LEU A 4 12.23 -10.80 -6.76
C LEU A 4 12.54 -9.67 -7.75
N SER A 5 13.36 -8.72 -7.28
CA SER A 5 13.75 -7.49 -7.98
C SER A 5 14.33 -7.78 -9.36
N LYS A 6 14.57 -6.73 -10.19
CA LYS A 6 15.22 -6.90 -11.50
C LYS A 6 16.53 -7.70 -11.42
N ALA A 7 17.25 -7.59 -10.30
CA ALA A 7 18.49 -8.33 -9.99
C ALA A 7 18.28 -9.58 -9.13
N ARG A 8 17.03 -9.91 -8.81
CA ARG A 8 16.60 -11.00 -7.92
C ARG A 8 17.13 -10.98 -6.49
N ASN A 9 17.44 -9.78 -6.00
CA ASN A 9 17.80 -9.56 -4.60
C ASN A 9 16.57 -9.16 -3.78
N GLN A 10 16.51 -9.66 -2.54
CA GLN A 10 15.59 -9.20 -1.51
C GLN A 10 16.25 -8.05 -0.74
N TYR A 11 15.49 -6.97 -0.52
CA TYR A 11 15.95 -5.81 0.23
C TYR A 11 15.13 -5.69 1.49
N PHE A 12 15.80 -5.46 2.61
CA PHE A 12 15.17 -5.11 3.87
C PHE A 12 15.19 -3.59 4.00
N SER A 13 14.11 -3.04 4.55
CA SER A 13 13.99 -1.62 4.88
C SER A 13 13.45 -1.51 6.29
N PHE A 14 13.77 -0.40 6.94
CA PHE A 14 13.19 -0.04 8.23
C PHE A 14 11.89 0.72 8.02
N ILE A 15 11.02 0.63 9.01
CA ILE A 15 9.79 1.43 9.13
C ILE A 15 9.79 2.07 10.51
N GLY A 16 9.40 3.35 10.60
CA GLY A 16 9.23 4.03 11.88
C GLY A 16 8.06 3.48 12.67
N GLU A 17 8.03 3.78 13.97
CA GLU A 17 7.00 3.31 14.90
C GLU A 17 5.57 3.68 14.49
N GLU A 18 5.39 4.92 14.01
CA GLU A 18 4.09 5.39 13.51
C GLU A 18 3.65 4.60 12.28
N GLY A 19 4.57 4.34 11.35
CA GLY A 19 4.29 3.58 10.14
C GLY A 19 3.87 2.13 10.43
N ILE A 20 4.51 1.47 11.41
CA ILE A 20 4.11 0.11 11.79
C ILE A 20 2.76 0.12 12.52
N THR A 21 2.46 1.16 13.30
CA THR A 21 1.16 1.32 13.95
C THR A 21 0.03 1.38 12.91
N TYR A 22 0.15 2.23 11.89
CA TYR A 22 -0.86 2.33 10.83
C TYR A 22 -1.04 1.02 10.05
N ILE A 23 0.04 0.31 9.73
CA ILE A 23 -0.04 -0.98 9.05
C ILE A 23 -0.80 -2.00 9.92
N LYS A 24 -0.48 -2.04 11.22
CA LYS A 24 -1.12 -2.96 12.16
C LYS A 24 -2.61 -2.68 12.28
N GLU A 25 -2.99 -1.44 12.54
CA GLU A 25 -4.40 -1.03 12.66
C GLU A 25 -5.19 -1.36 11.39
N TYR A 26 -4.61 -1.08 10.21
CA TYR A 26 -5.21 -1.40 8.92
C TYR A 26 -5.46 -2.90 8.74
N LEU A 27 -4.49 -3.75 9.10
CA LEU A 27 -4.64 -5.21 9.04
C LEU A 27 -5.66 -5.73 10.07
N GLU A 28 -5.68 -5.16 11.28
CA GLU A 28 -6.67 -5.52 12.30
C GLU A 28 -8.10 -5.21 11.85
N GLU A 29 -8.32 -4.04 11.24
CA GLU A 29 -9.61 -3.67 10.67
C GLU A 29 -10.03 -4.61 9.54
N ARG A 30 -9.10 -5.05 8.68
CA ARG A 30 -9.38 -6.06 7.65
C ARG A 30 -9.78 -7.40 8.27
N ARG A 31 -9.08 -7.85 9.30
CA ARG A 31 -9.42 -9.07 10.02
C ARG A 31 -10.80 -8.99 10.68
N LYS A 32 -11.15 -7.84 11.27
CA LYS A 32 -12.49 -7.59 11.84
C LYS A 32 -13.60 -7.67 10.80
N ARG A 33 -13.31 -7.33 9.54
CA ARG A 33 -14.25 -7.47 8.40
C ARG A 33 -14.34 -8.90 7.86
N GLY A 34 -13.66 -9.86 8.47
CA GLY A 34 -13.69 -11.27 8.09
C GLY A 34 -12.68 -11.66 7.01
N GLU A 35 -11.70 -10.80 6.70
CA GLU A 35 -10.65 -11.15 5.75
C GLU A 35 -9.59 -12.06 6.41
N GLU A 36 -9.29 -13.19 5.76
CA GLU A 36 -8.17 -14.06 6.13
C GLU A 36 -6.86 -13.51 5.61
N LEU A 37 -6.00 -13.05 6.52
CA LEU A 37 -4.70 -12.47 6.20
C LEU A 37 -3.63 -13.57 6.12
N ILE A 38 -3.40 -14.10 4.91
CA ILE A 38 -2.28 -15.01 4.64
C ILE A 38 -1.14 -14.29 3.88
N TYR A 39 0.05 -14.89 3.87
CA TYR A 39 1.27 -14.28 3.35
C TYR A 39 1.23 -13.95 1.85
N GLU A 40 0.38 -14.63 1.09
CA GLU A 40 0.19 -14.46 -0.35
C GLU A 40 -0.71 -13.27 -0.69
N PHE A 41 -1.46 -12.74 0.29
CA PHE A 41 -2.43 -11.68 0.06
C PHE A 41 -1.77 -10.31 -0.03
N PRO A 42 -2.38 -9.39 -0.81
CA PRO A 42 -1.88 -8.02 -0.92
C PRO A 42 -1.94 -7.30 0.42
N LEU A 43 -0.87 -6.59 0.76
CA LEU A 43 -0.86 -5.69 1.91
C LEU A 43 -1.86 -4.55 1.73
N LEU A 44 -2.05 -4.02 0.51
CA LEU A 44 -3.05 -2.99 0.22
C LEU A 44 -4.17 -3.58 -0.64
N GLN A 45 -5.40 -3.55 -0.12
CA GLN A 45 -6.60 -4.00 -0.83
C GLN A 45 -7.35 -2.86 -1.52
N PHE A 46 -8.15 -3.22 -2.53
CA PHE A 46 -9.14 -2.32 -3.11
C PHE A 46 -10.19 -1.94 -2.06
N ASP A 47 -10.78 -0.76 -2.21
CA ASP A 47 -11.91 -0.36 -1.38
C ASP A 47 -13.07 -1.37 -1.55
N VAL A 48 -13.81 -1.61 -0.47
CA VAL A 48 -14.97 -2.52 -0.41
C VAL A 48 -16.05 -2.17 -1.43
N ARG A 49 -16.08 -0.92 -1.88
CA ARG A 49 -17.01 -0.42 -2.92
C ARG A 49 -16.51 -0.61 -4.35
N GLY A 50 -15.23 -0.96 -4.53
CA GLY A 50 -14.58 -1.10 -5.83
C GLY A 50 -14.70 -2.51 -6.41
N THR A 51 -14.84 -2.61 -7.73
CA THR A 51 -14.77 -3.92 -8.42
C THR A 51 -13.33 -4.44 -8.39
N LYS A 52 -13.11 -5.57 -7.68
CA LYS A 52 -11.81 -6.27 -7.66
C LYS A 52 -11.52 -6.88 -9.04
N LYS A 53 -10.73 -6.18 -9.86
CA LYS A 53 -10.29 -6.68 -11.18
C LYS A 53 -8.94 -7.41 -11.15
N ASN A 54 -8.14 -7.24 -10.09
CA ASN A 54 -6.84 -7.87 -9.92
C ASN A 54 -6.64 -8.25 -8.45
N ASP A 55 -5.71 -9.15 -8.17
CA ASP A 55 -5.36 -9.49 -6.78
C ASP A 55 -4.62 -8.35 -6.08
N PHE A 56 -3.75 -7.64 -6.79
CA PHE A 56 -2.98 -6.51 -6.25
C PHE A 56 -3.51 -5.19 -6.81
N MET A 57 -3.52 -4.16 -5.96
CA MET A 57 -3.85 -2.80 -6.40
C MET A 57 -2.84 -2.33 -7.46
N ARG A 58 -3.36 -1.69 -8.51
CA ARG A 58 -2.50 -1.06 -9.52
C ARG A 58 -1.77 0.13 -8.92
N THR A 59 -0.49 0.27 -9.24
CA THR A 59 0.34 1.41 -8.81
C THR A 59 -0.27 2.77 -9.18
N THR A 60 -1.03 2.83 -10.28
CA THR A 60 -1.75 4.03 -10.71
C THR A 60 -2.83 4.48 -9.73
N LEU A 61 -3.51 3.54 -9.05
CA LEU A 61 -4.54 3.85 -8.05
C LEU A 61 -3.89 4.40 -6.78
N VAL A 62 -2.84 3.73 -6.28
CA VAL A 62 -2.05 4.22 -5.15
C VAL A 62 -1.48 5.62 -5.45
N THR A 63 -0.94 5.82 -6.65
CA THR A 63 -0.38 7.12 -7.07
C THR A 63 -1.45 8.21 -7.14
N ARG A 64 -2.68 7.88 -7.57
CA ARG A 64 -3.81 8.80 -7.58
C ARG A 64 -4.15 9.23 -6.15
N ASP A 65 -4.30 8.29 -5.23
CA ASP A 65 -4.70 8.56 -3.85
C ASP A 65 -3.62 9.38 -3.12
N ILE A 66 -2.33 9.08 -3.33
CA ILE A 66 -1.20 9.89 -2.83
C ILE A 66 -1.28 11.32 -3.39
N ARG A 67 -1.54 11.47 -4.69
CA ARG A 67 -1.62 12.79 -5.32
C ARG A 67 -2.79 13.61 -4.79
N GLU A 68 -3.93 12.96 -4.58
CA GLU A 68 -5.11 13.59 -3.98
C GLU A 68 -4.79 14.09 -2.58
N ALA A 69 -4.19 13.25 -1.72
CA ALA A 69 -3.77 13.63 -0.37
C ALA A 69 -2.80 14.83 -0.36
N ILE A 70 -1.78 14.82 -1.24
CA ILE A 70 -0.84 15.95 -1.40
C ILE A 70 -1.58 17.23 -1.80
N THR A 71 -2.49 17.14 -2.78
CA THR A 71 -3.20 18.30 -3.31
C THR A 71 -4.17 18.87 -2.28
N THR A 72 -4.91 18.01 -1.56
CA THR A 72 -5.84 18.38 -0.49
C THR A 72 -5.10 19.00 0.69
N ALA A 73 -3.86 18.59 0.96
CA ALA A 73 -2.99 19.24 1.95
C ALA A 73 -2.42 20.60 1.48
N GLY A 74 -2.79 21.08 0.29
CA GLY A 74 -2.30 22.35 -0.29
C GLY A 74 -0.87 22.28 -0.85
N LEU A 75 -0.30 21.08 -0.95
CA LEU A 75 1.06 20.86 -1.43
C LEU A 75 1.08 20.70 -2.96
N LYS A 76 2.19 21.11 -3.59
CA LYS A 76 2.38 21.08 -5.07
C LYS A 76 3.38 20.04 -5.54
N MET A 77 3.97 19.27 -4.63
CA MET A 77 5.01 18.30 -4.93
C MET A 77 4.49 17.07 -5.69
N ARG A 78 5.38 16.38 -6.40
CA ARG A 78 5.06 15.11 -7.06
C ARG A 78 5.26 13.93 -6.10
N PRO A 79 4.51 12.81 -6.25
CA PRO A 79 4.60 11.67 -5.33
C PRO A 79 6.00 11.08 -5.15
N TYR A 80 6.82 11.05 -6.21
CA TYR A 80 8.18 10.50 -6.13
C TYR A 80 9.12 11.31 -5.23
N VAL A 81 8.75 12.55 -4.86
CA VAL A 81 9.54 13.37 -3.93
C VAL A 81 9.49 12.78 -2.51
N LEU A 82 8.44 12.03 -2.15
CA LEU A 82 8.36 11.34 -0.85
C LEU A 82 9.41 10.22 -0.69
N ARG A 83 10.12 9.87 -1.77
CA ARG A 83 11.21 8.89 -1.75
C ARG A 83 12.59 9.55 -1.60
N ALA A 84 12.71 10.83 -1.96
CA ALA A 84 13.99 11.54 -1.98
C ALA A 84 14.43 11.90 -0.55
#